data_AF-A0A1F9MGS5-F1
#
_entry.id   AF-A0A1F9MGS5-F1
#
_cell.length_a   1.000
_cell.length_b   1.000
_cell.length_c   1.000
_cell.angle_alpha   90.00
_cell.angle_beta   90.00
_cell.angle_gamma   90.00
#
_symmetry.space_group_name_H-M   'P 1'
#
loop_
_entity.id
_entity.type
_entity.pdbx_description
1 polymer ?
#
loop_
_entity_poly.entity_id
_entity_poly.type
_entity_poly.pdbx_seq_one_letter_code
_entity_poly.pdbx_strand_id
1 'polypeptide(L)'
;MQYLLIGFCLLSGSLAAAAGVAARQLALSSEQRLAELRNELEQRDFSYVAAEHSIVSAKEDGGDLGEFELSGAQVEVAQALRSLPIGGLSQPLTRGEMVVLFQRLAPPSSLPKVSFSYLFADGEQPLRELLALLTGRKIGFDAALARADGVTLHRGNAVEVNFSDLDPFLRLALQSLTKSTCSKIVRSRGRYFLLRLD
;
A
#
# COMPACT_ATOMS: atom_id res chain seq x y z
N MET A 1 45.99 -43.14 -11.62
CA MET A 1 45.18 -42.27 -12.49
C MET A 1 43.80 -42.13 -11.89
N GLN A 2 43.44 -40.96 -11.34
CA GLN A 2 42.03 -40.60 -11.17
C GLN A 2 41.91 -39.08 -11.02
N TYR A 3 40.96 -38.53 -11.76
CA TYR A 3 40.94 -37.16 -12.24
C TYR A 3 40.50 -36.13 -11.19
N LEU A 4 41.21 -35.00 -11.23
CA LEU A 4 40.88 -33.70 -10.67
C LEU A 4 39.60 -33.16 -11.33
N LEU A 5 38.48 -33.15 -10.63
CA LEU A 5 37.25 -32.45 -11.05
C LEU A 5 37.27 -31.04 -10.45
N ILE A 6 37.81 -30.09 -11.20
CA ILE A 6 37.61 -28.65 -10.95
C ILE A 6 36.18 -28.34 -11.38
N GLY A 7 35.28 -28.28 -10.41
CA GLY A 7 33.94 -27.73 -10.59
C GLY A 7 34.04 -26.23 -10.82
N PHE A 8 34.02 -25.83 -12.09
CA PHE A 8 33.88 -24.45 -12.52
C PHE A 8 32.44 -24.01 -12.19
N CYS A 9 32.22 -23.48 -10.99
CA CYS A 9 30.99 -22.80 -10.64
C CYS A 9 30.85 -21.57 -11.53
N LEU A 10 30.05 -21.70 -12.58
CA LEU A 10 29.52 -20.58 -13.34
C LEU A 10 28.78 -19.67 -12.38
N LEU A 11 29.41 -18.56 -12.02
CA LEU A 11 28.75 -17.39 -11.47
C LEU A 11 27.77 -16.89 -12.53
N SER A 12 26.54 -17.40 -12.47
CA SER A 12 25.37 -16.77 -13.07
C SER A 12 25.18 -15.42 -12.38
N GLY A 13 25.93 -14.42 -12.83
CA GLY A 13 25.63 -13.03 -12.58
C GLY A 13 24.28 -12.74 -13.21
N SER A 14 23.21 -12.98 -12.44
CA SER A 14 21.93 -12.34 -12.68
C SER A 14 22.23 -10.85 -12.67
N LEU A 15 22.31 -10.24 -13.85
CA LEU A 15 22.12 -8.80 -14.01
C LEU A 15 20.73 -8.55 -13.42
N ALA A 16 20.67 -8.26 -12.12
CA ALA A 16 19.45 -7.80 -11.50
C ALA A 16 19.08 -6.54 -12.28
N ALA A 17 18.02 -6.64 -13.09
CA ALA A 17 17.35 -5.47 -13.63
C ALA A 17 17.28 -4.46 -12.49
N ALA A 18 17.72 -3.22 -12.72
CA ALA A 18 17.71 -2.17 -11.72
C ALA A 18 16.31 -2.15 -11.10
N ALA A 19 16.19 -2.74 -9.91
CA ALA A 19 14.89 -2.95 -9.31
C ALA A 19 14.51 -1.58 -8.75
N GLY A 20 13.49 -0.97 -9.36
CA GLY A 20 12.93 0.29 -8.90
C GLY A 20 12.67 0.24 -7.39
N VAL A 21 12.74 1.38 -6.74
CA VAL A 21 12.39 1.51 -5.32
C VAL A 21 11.10 2.28 -5.22
N ALA A 22 10.19 1.81 -4.38
CA ALA A 22 9.04 2.58 -3.96
C ALA A 22 9.22 3.07 -2.53
N ALA A 23 8.67 4.24 -2.23
CA ALA A 23 8.77 4.82 -0.89
C ALA A 23 7.55 5.68 -0.54
N ARG A 24 7.35 5.90 0.77
CA ARG A 24 6.52 6.97 1.30
C ARG A 24 7.37 8.01 2.00
N GLN A 25 6.89 9.24 2.05
CA GLN A 25 7.49 10.32 2.81
C GLN A 25 6.53 10.91 3.85
N LEU A 26 7.10 11.26 5.00
CA LEU A 26 6.50 12.11 6.02
C LEU A 26 7.41 13.33 6.17
N ALA A 27 6.96 14.49 5.70
CA ALA A 27 7.67 15.75 5.86
C ALA A 27 7.04 16.54 7.00
N LEU A 28 7.86 17.05 7.91
CA LEU A 28 7.45 17.80 9.10
C LEU A 28 8.23 19.10 9.19
N SER A 29 7.70 20.06 9.96
CA SER A 29 8.33 21.36 10.15
C SER A 29 9.54 21.35 11.10
N SER A 30 9.74 20.29 11.89
CA SER A 30 10.86 20.19 12.83
C SER A 30 11.12 18.78 13.34
N GLU A 31 12.31 18.54 13.90
CA GLU A 31 12.64 17.29 14.58
C GLU A 31 11.81 17.09 15.86
N GLN A 32 11.43 18.17 16.54
CA GLN A 32 10.55 18.10 17.70
C GLN A 32 9.20 17.50 17.30
N ARG A 33 8.62 17.92 16.16
CA ARG A 33 7.37 17.35 15.69
C ARG A 33 7.51 15.87 15.36
N LEU A 34 8.67 15.45 14.83
CA LEU A 34 8.94 14.04 14.60
C LEU A 34 9.05 13.26 15.91
N ALA A 35 9.67 13.82 16.94
CA ALA A 35 9.78 13.21 18.26
C ALA A 35 8.39 12.98 18.90
N GLU A 36 7.47 13.93 18.75
CA GLU A 36 6.08 13.81 19.21
C GLU A 36 5.32 12.67 18.52
N LEU A 37 5.62 12.40 17.25
CA LEU A 37 4.94 11.38 16.44
C LEU A 37 5.56 9.99 16.55
N ARG A 38 6.66 9.79 17.30
CA ARG A 38 7.33 8.48 17.41
C ARG A 38 6.40 7.37 17.86
N ASN A 39 5.63 7.61 18.91
CA ASN A 39 4.69 6.61 19.43
C ASN A 39 3.60 6.27 18.40
N GLU A 40 3.13 7.26 17.62
CA GLU A 40 2.16 7.02 16.56
C GLU A 40 2.77 6.19 15.43
N LEU A 41 4.01 6.48 15.02
CA LEU A 41 4.72 5.74 13.98
C LEU A 41 5.02 4.29 14.37
N GLU A 42 5.10 3.99 15.67
CA GLU A 42 5.27 2.62 16.18
C GLU A 42 3.95 1.85 16.27
N GLN A 43 2.83 2.53 16.45
CA GLN A 43 1.52 1.91 16.73
C GLN A 43 0.56 1.94 15.54
N ARG A 44 0.75 2.87 14.61
CA ARG A 44 -0.14 3.13 13.47
C ARG A 44 0.62 2.91 12.16
N ASP A 45 -0.14 2.62 11.11
CA ASP A 45 0.43 2.54 9.78
C ASP A 45 0.96 3.92 9.32
N PHE A 46 2.17 3.90 8.75
CA PHE A 46 2.89 5.09 8.32
C PHE A 46 2.06 5.98 7.39
N SER A 47 1.24 5.41 6.49
CA SER A 47 0.45 6.20 5.55
C SER A 47 -0.62 7.03 6.23
N TYR A 48 -1.18 6.56 7.36
CA TYR A 48 -2.12 7.36 8.14
C TYR A 48 -1.42 8.55 8.81
N VAL A 49 -0.27 8.28 9.44
CA VAL A 49 0.52 9.34 10.08
C VAL A 49 0.96 10.37 9.02
N ALA A 50 1.38 9.90 7.85
CA ALA A 50 1.72 10.76 6.72
C ALA A 50 0.54 11.57 6.20
N ALA A 51 -0.65 10.97 6.07
CA ALA A 51 -1.84 11.68 5.61
C ALA A 51 -2.30 12.78 6.58
N GLU A 52 -2.19 12.53 7.89
CA GLU A 52 -2.64 13.46 8.92
C GLU A 52 -1.64 14.60 9.18
N HIS A 53 -0.35 14.30 9.21
CA HIS A 53 0.66 15.22 9.76
C HIS A 53 1.63 15.78 8.75
N SER A 54 1.76 15.18 7.56
CA SER A 54 2.76 15.63 6.58
C SER A 54 2.40 17.01 6.04
N ILE A 55 3.41 17.86 5.84
CA ILE A 55 3.23 19.24 5.35
C ILE A 55 3.34 19.39 3.83
N VAL A 56 3.65 18.30 3.11
CA VAL A 56 3.76 18.28 1.64
C VAL A 56 2.52 17.65 0.99
N SER A 57 2.29 17.95 -0.29
CA SER A 57 1.11 17.50 -1.04
C SER A 57 0.93 15.98 -1.09
N ALA A 58 2.03 15.22 -1.07
CA ALA A 58 1.98 13.75 -1.03
C ALA A 58 1.19 13.18 0.17
N LYS A 59 0.90 13.99 1.21
CA LYS A 59 0.01 13.60 2.32
C LYS A 59 -1.37 13.12 1.84
N GLU A 60 -1.87 13.67 0.74
CA GLU A 60 -3.19 13.31 0.21
C GLU A 60 -3.27 11.83 -0.21
N ASP A 61 -2.13 11.25 -0.57
CA ASP A 61 -1.97 9.83 -0.91
C ASP A 61 -1.19 9.05 0.18
N GLY A 62 -1.20 9.53 1.42
CA GLY A 62 -0.52 8.86 2.54
C GLY A 62 1.01 8.86 2.41
N GLY A 63 1.55 9.89 1.75
CA GLY A 63 2.98 10.10 1.54
C GLY A 63 3.57 9.35 0.34
N ASP A 64 2.77 8.69 -0.49
CA ASP A 64 3.26 7.85 -1.59
C ASP A 64 4.10 8.65 -2.60
N LEU A 65 5.27 8.12 -2.96
CA LEU A 65 6.17 8.65 -3.98
C LEU A 65 6.17 7.84 -5.27
N GLY A 66 5.44 6.71 -5.31
CA GLY A 66 5.47 5.77 -6.42
C GLY A 66 6.80 5.02 -6.54
N GLU A 67 6.98 4.32 -7.66
CA GLU A 67 8.22 3.62 -8.02
C GLU A 67 9.16 4.57 -8.76
N PHE A 68 10.43 4.60 -8.36
CA PHE A 68 11.46 5.40 -9.02
C PHE A 68 12.83 4.72 -8.93
N GLU A 69 13.72 5.12 -9.84
CA GLU A 69 15.11 4.68 -9.85
C GLU A 69 15.93 5.46 -8.81
N LEU A 70 16.71 4.75 -7.99
CA LEU A 70 17.61 5.41 -7.02
C LEU A 70 18.66 6.31 -7.70
N SER A 71 19.00 6.05 -8.97
CA SER A 71 19.93 6.88 -9.75
C SER A 71 19.34 8.25 -10.11
N GLY A 72 18.01 8.38 -10.14
CA GLY A 72 17.30 9.65 -10.36
C GLY A 72 16.97 10.41 -9.07
N ALA A 73 17.20 9.81 -7.90
CA ALA A 73 16.94 10.44 -6.61
C ALA A 73 18.13 11.29 -6.15
N GLN A 74 17.86 12.22 -5.22
CA GLN A 74 18.94 12.94 -4.51
C GLN A 74 19.82 11.95 -3.75
N VAL A 75 21.12 12.24 -3.65
CA VAL A 75 22.14 11.31 -3.13
C VAL A 75 21.78 10.83 -1.72
N GLU A 76 21.34 11.73 -0.85
CA GLU A 76 20.98 11.46 0.54
C GLU A 76 19.73 10.58 0.63
N VAL A 77 18.73 10.83 -0.22
CA VAL A 77 17.52 10.00 -0.31
C VAL A 77 17.87 8.61 -0.83
N ALA A 78 18.72 8.54 -1.85
CA ALA A 78 19.15 7.27 -2.43
C ALA A 78 19.92 6.44 -1.39
N GLN A 79 20.82 7.07 -0.63
CA GLN A 79 21.55 6.42 0.46
C GLN A 79 20.61 5.95 1.58
N ALA A 80 19.67 6.80 1.99
CA ALA A 80 18.71 6.49 3.04
C ALA A 80 17.80 5.31 2.66
N LEU A 81 17.40 5.17 1.39
CA LEU A 81 16.52 4.09 0.96
C LEU A 81 17.26 2.79 0.63
N ARG A 82 18.48 2.88 0.09
CA ARG A 82 19.23 1.70 -0.40
C ARG A 82 19.46 0.64 0.67
N SER A 83 19.74 1.08 1.89
CA SER A 83 20.07 0.20 3.03
C SER A 83 18.85 -0.30 3.80
N LEU A 84 17.64 0.22 3.54
CA LEU A 84 16.46 -0.15 4.30
C LEU A 84 15.86 -1.48 3.82
N PRO A 85 15.40 -2.35 4.73
CA PRO A 85 14.50 -3.43 4.34
C PRO A 85 13.14 -2.85 3.88
N ILE A 86 12.37 -3.64 3.14
CA ILE A 86 10.97 -3.29 2.83
C ILE A 86 10.20 -3.11 4.14
N GLY A 87 9.43 -2.02 4.24
CA GLY A 87 8.73 -1.58 5.44
C GLY A 87 9.59 -0.77 6.42
N GLY A 88 10.92 -0.77 6.25
CA GLY A 88 11.85 -0.05 7.11
C GLY A 88 11.75 1.47 6.97
N LEU A 89 12.05 2.18 8.07
CA LEU A 89 12.06 3.64 8.15
C LEU A 89 13.50 4.17 8.09
N SER A 90 13.72 5.26 7.35
CA SER A 90 15.01 5.94 7.28
C SER A 90 15.38 6.61 8.61
N GLN A 91 16.60 7.11 8.71
CA GLN A 91 16.89 8.19 9.65
C GLN A 91 16.20 9.48 9.17
N PRO A 92 15.89 10.44 10.07
CA PRO A 92 15.36 11.73 9.68
C PRO A 92 16.38 12.47 8.79
N LEU A 93 15.93 13.01 7.67
CA LEU A 93 16.75 13.82 6.76
C LEU A 93 16.28 15.27 6.79
N THR A 94 17.19 16.20 7.06
CA THR A 94 16.92 17.64 7.00
C THR A 94 16.98 18.13 5.55
N ARG A 95 15.90 18.74 5.06
CA ARG A 95 15.79 19.33 3.72
C ARG A 95 15.27 20.76 3.83
N GLY A 96 16.19 21.72 3.80
CA GLY A 96 15.86 23.11 4.13
C GLY A 96 15.38 23.23 5.57
N GLU A 97 14.20 23.79 5.77
CA GLU A 97 13.56 23.93 7.10
C GLU A 97 12.71 22.71 7.49
N MET A 98 12.67 21.67 6.65
CA MET A 98 11.84 20.49 6.88
C MET A 98 12.66 19.29 7.33
N VAL A 99 12.03 18.42 8.09
CA VAL A 99 12.56 17.10 8.44
C VAL A 99 11.72 16.05 7.74
N VAL A 100 12.38 15.16 6.99
CA VAL A 100 11.72 14.14 6.17
C VAL A 100 12.12 12.75 6.63
N LEU A 101 11.12 11.92 6.90
CA LEU A 101 11.27 10.51 7.17
C LEU A 101 10.74 9.72 5.96
N PHE A 102 11.47 8.69 5.54
CA PHE A 102 11.06 7.81 4.45
C PHE A 102 10.72 6.41 4.96
N GLN A 103 9.69 5.79 4.40
CA GLN A 103 9.44 4.36 4.52
C GLN A 103 9.72 3.69 3.17
N ARG A 104 10.58 2.66 3.14
CA ARG A 104 10.80 1.86 1.93
C ARG A 104 9.62 0.92 1.70
N LEU A 105 9.12 0.86 0.49
CA LEU A 105 8.10 -0.09 0.06
C LEU A 105 8.69 -1.12 -0.90
N ALA A 106 8.00 -2.25 -1.04
CA ALA A 106 8.23 -3.15 -2.16
C ALA A 106 7.82 -2.41 -3.46
N PRO A 107 8.63 -2.47 -4.53
CA PRO A 107 8.23 -1.86 -5.78
C PRO A 107 6.92 -2.46 -6.29
N PRO A 108 5.96 -1.62 -6.75
CA PRO A 108 4.75 -2.02 -7.48
C PRO A 108 4.93 -3.22 -8.40
N SER A 109 5.97 -3.17 -9.23
CA SER A 109 6.33 -4.18 -10.23
C SER A 109 6.68 -5.56 -9.63
N SER A 110 7.01 -5.62 -8.35
CA SER A 110 7.32 -6.85 -7.61
C SER A 110 6.14 -7.39 -6.80
N LEU A 111 5.07 -6.62 -6.64
CA LEU A 111 3.92 -7.05 -5.86
C LEU A 111 3.10 -8.06 -6.66
N PRO A 112 2.57 -9.11 -6.00
CA PRO A 112 1.64 -10.01 -6.67
C PRO A 112 0.44 -9.19 -7.12
N LYS A 113 0.03 -9.42 -8.36
CA LYS A 113 -1.25 -8.89 -8.84
C LYS A 113 -2.36 -9.50 -8.00
N VAL A 114 -3.27 -8.66 -7.55
CA VAL A 114 -4.41 -9.09 -6.74
C VAL A 114 -5.64 -9.10 -7.61
N SER A 115 -6.43 -10.17 -7.51
CA SER A 115 -7.77 -10.23 -8.08
C SER A 115 -8.78 -10.06 -6.95
N PHE A 116 -9.60 -9.02 -7.05
CA PHE A 116 -10.63 -8.74 -6.05
C PHE A 116 -11.87 -8.16 -6.71
N SER A 117 -13.01 -8.42 -6.07
CA SER A 117 -14.29 -7.82 -6.38
C SER A 117 -14.59 -6.70 -5.39
N TYR A 118 -15.27 -5.65 -5.84
CA TYR A 118 -15.69 -4.55 -4.95
C TYR A 118 -17.12 -4.08 -5.24
N LEU A 119 -17.73 -3.54 -4.19
CA LEU A 119 -18.95 -2.74 -4.24
C LEU A 119 -18.62 -1.34 -3.72
N PHE A 120 -19.19 -0.29 -4.31
CA PHE A 120 -19.10 1.04 -3.74
C PHE A 120 -20.44 1.78 -3.74
N ALA A 121 -20.59 2.72 -2.82
CA ALA A 121 -21.72 3.63 -2.70
C ALA A 121 -21.25 5.02 -2.20
N ASP A 122 -22.06 6.05 -2.46
CA ASP A 122 -21.77 7.42 -1.99
C ASP A 122 -22.03 7.59 -0.47
N GLY A 123 -22.79 6.67 0.14
CA GLY A 123 -23.04 6.61 1.58
C GLY A 123 -22.65 5.26 2.21
N GLU A 124 -22.35 5.26 3.52
CA GLU A 124 -21.99 4.04 4.26
C GLU A 124 -23.19 3.10 4.45
N GLN A 125 -24.37 3.66 4.73
CA GLN A 125 -25.56 2.91 5.15
C GLN A 125 -25.94 1.78 4.17
N PRO A 126 -25.97 1.99 2.84
CA PRO A 126 -26.22 0.91 1.89
C PRO A 126 -25.25 -0.27 1.99
N LEU A 127 -23.96 0.00 2.21
CA LEU A 127 -22.95 -1.07 2.34
C LEU A 127 -23.04 -1.79 3.68
N ARG A 128 -23.53 -1.13 4.73
CA ARG A 128 -23.75 -1.74 6.05
C ARG A 128 -24.84 -2.80 6.00
N GLU A 129 -25.94 -2.52 5.31
CA GLU A 129 -27.03 -3.47 5.09
C GLU A 129 -26.55 -4.70 4.31
N LEU A 130 -25.77 -4.49 3.26
CA LEU A 130 -25.16 -5.58 2.47
C LEU A 130 -24.15 -6.40 3.27
N LEU A 131 -23.29 -5.76 4.05
CA LEU A 131 -22.31 -6.43 4.88
C LEU A 131 -23.00 -7.40 5.87
N ALA A 132 -24.15 -7.00 6.44
CA ALA A 132 -24.95 -7.88 7.30
C ALA A 132 -25.46 -9.13 6.56
N LEU A 133 -25.85 -8.99 5.29
CA LEU A 133 -26.30 -10.13 4.46
C LEU A 133 -25.14 -11.06 4.09
N LEU A 134 -23.97 -10.50 3.77
CA LEU A 134 -22.78 -11.24 3.36
C LEU A 134 -22.12 -12.00 4.52
N THR A 135 -22.02 -11.37 5.70
CA THR A 135 -21.40 -11.99 6.90
C THR A 135 -22.23 -13.13 7.49
N GLY A 136 -23.56 -13.14 7.24
CA GLY A 136 -24.45 -14.25 7.61
C GLY A 136 -24.31 -15.52 6.75
N ARG A 137 -23.34 -15.58 5.82
CA ARG A 137 -23.11 -16.68 4.84
C ARG A 137 -24.31 -17.03 3.94
N LYS A 138 -25.29 -16.13 3.76
CA LYS A 138 -26.52 -16.48 3.03
C LYS A 138 -26.43 -16.27 1.52
N ILE A 139 -25.53 -15.42 1.02
CA ILE A 139 -25.49 -15.01 -0.39
C ILE A 139 -24.09 -14.53 -0.83
N GLY A 140 -23.77 -14.66 -2.11
CA GLY A 140 -22.60 -14.02 -2.74
C GLY A 140 -22.88 -12.57 -3.14
N PHE A 141 -21.85 -11.84 -3.62
CA PHE A 141 -21.97 -10.45 -4.07
C PHE A 141 -23.11 -10.24 -5.08
N ASP A 142 -23.28 -11.15 -6.04
CA ASP A 142 -24.32 -11.05 -7.07
C ASP A 142 -25.73 -11.12 -6.47
N ALA A 143 -25.94 -12.02 -5.53
CA ALA A 143 -27.22 -12.15 -4.85
C ALA A 143 -27.44 -11.02 -3.82
N ALA A 144 -26.37 -10.39 -3.32
CA ALA A 144 -26.46 -9.21 -2.47
C ALA A 144 -26.83 -7.95 -3.28
N LEU A 145 -26.21 -7.76 -4.45
CA LEU A 145 -26.52 -6.71 -5.41
C LEU A 145 -27.99 -6.75 -5.85
N ALA A 146 -28.52 -7.94 -6.16
CA ALA A 146 -29.91 -8.13 -6.56
C ALA A 146 -30.94 -7.76 -5.48
N ARG A 147 -30.51 -7.55 -4.22
CA ARG A 147 -31.36 -7.20 -3.08
C ARG A 147 -31.20 -5.76 -2.61
N ALA A 148 -30.27 -5.01 -3.18
CA ALA A 148 -30.07 -3.61 -2.84
C ALA A 148 -30.98 -2.72 -3.68
N ASP A 149 -32.26 -2.67 -3.33
CA ASP A 149 -33.19 -1.73 -3.95
C ASP A 149 -32.77 -0.29 -3.65
N GLY A 150 -32.69 0.54 -4.70
CA GLY A 150 -32.44 2.00 -4.57
C GLY A 150 -30.98 2.40 -4.31
N VAL A 151 -30.03 1.45 -4.37
CA VAL A 151 -28.60 1.75 -4.19
C VAL A 151 -27.90 1.64 -5.54
N THR A 152 -27.27 2.73 -6.00
CA THR A 152 -26.36 2.68 -7.14
C THR A 152 -25.08 1.97 -6.72
N LEU A 153 -25.09 0.64 -6.85
CA LEU A 153 -23.92 -0.19 -6.61
C LEU A 153 -23.25 -0.49 -7.93
N HIS A 154 -22.03 -0.03 -8.05
CA HIS A 154 -21.20 -0.41 -9.17
C HIS A 154 -20.35 -1.60 -8.74
N ARG A 155 -20.55 -2.73 -9.41
CA ARG A 155 -19.64 -3.85 -9.33
C ARG A 155 -18.43 -3.55 -10.20
N GLY A 156 -17.26 -3.53 -9.59
CA GLY A 156 -16.04 -3.82 -10.34
C GLY A 156 -16.01 -5.29 -10.69
N ASN A 157 -15.69 -5.62 -11.95
CA ASN A 157 -15.24 -6.97 -12.28
C ASN A 157 -14.01 -7.31 -11.43
N ALA A 158 -13.68 -8.60 -11.31
CA ALA A 158 -12.40 -9.01 -10.77
C ALA A 158 -11.29 -8.24 -11.51
N VAL A 159 -10.72 -7.22 -10.88
CA VAL A 159 -9.70 -6.39 -11.51
C VAL A 159 -8.37 -6.95 -11.08
N GLU A 160 -7.63 -7.50 -12.05
CA GLU A 160 -6.23 -7.82 -11.85
C GLU A 160 -5.46 -6.50 -11.95
N VAL A 161 -5.20 -5.88 -10.79
CA VAL A 161 -4.42 -4.65 -10.69
C VAL A 161 -3.10 -4.92 -10.00
N ASN A 162 -2.10 -4.08 -10.30
CA ASN A 162 -0.94 -4.03 -9.43
C ASN A 162 -1.41 -3.48 -8.09
N PHE A 163 -1.04 -4.17 -7.02
CA PHE A 163 -1.49 -3.83 -5.68
C PHE A 163 -1.16 -2.38 -5.32
N SER A 164 -0.06 -1.84 -5.84
CA SER A 164 0.38 -0.45 -5.72
C SER A 164 -0.56 0.61 -6.27
N ASP A 165 -1.32 0.29 -7.32
CA ASP A 165 -2.12 1.26 -8.07
C ASP A 165 -3.44 1.55 -7.35
N LEU A 166 -3.70 0.79 -6.28
CA LEU A 166 -4.82 0.96 -5.40
C LEU A 166 -4.58 2.10 -4.42
N ASP A 167 -5.65 2.85 -4.17
CA ASP A 167 -5.72 3.82 -3.09
C ASP A 167 -5.22 3.21 -1.76
N PRO A 168 -4.42 3.94 -0.94
CA PRO A 168 -3.81 3.41 0.27
C PRO A 168 -4.80 2.70 1.20
N PHE A 169 -6.02 3.23 1.34
CA PHE A 169 -7.03 2.63 2.22
C PHE A 169 -7.55 1.31 1.67
N LEU A 170 -7.70 1.20 0.35
CA LEU A 170 -8.11 -0.04 -0.31
C LEU A 170 -7.02 -1.11 -0.22
N ARG A 171 -5.73 -0.72 -0.38
CA ARG A 171 -4.58 -1.61 -0.17
C ARG A 171 -4.61 -2.23 1.23
N LEU A 172 -4.67 -1.40 2.26
CA LEU A 172 -4.65 -1.88 3.65
C LEU A 172 -5.81 -2.83 3.95
N ALA A 173 -6.99 -2.51 3.44
CA ALA A 173 -8.14 -3.38 3.58
C ALA A 173 -7.89 -4.75 2.94
N LEU A 174 -7.41 -4.81 1.69
CA LEU A 174 -7.10 -6.06 0.98
C LEU A 174 -6.00 -6.89 1.66
N GLN A 175 -4.97 -6.26 2.23
CA GLN A 175 -3.91 -6.94 2.99
C GLN A 175 -4.44 -7.69 4.21
N SER A 176 -5.52 -7.20 4.81
CA SER A 176 -6.15 -7.84 5.97
C SER A 176 -7.12 -8.97 5.61
N LEU A 177 -7.44 -9.15 4.32
CA LEU A 177 -8.40 -10.15 3.88
C LEU A 177 -7.79 -11.53 3.73
N THR A 178 -8.60 -12.54 4.06
CA THR A 178 -8.37 -13.92 3.65
C THR A 178 -9.31 -14.26 2.48
N LYS A 179 -8.98 -15.30 1.72
CA LYS A 179 -9.80 -15.69 0.56
C LYS A 179 -11.26 -15.89 0.98
N SER A 180 -12.18 -15.34 0.19
CA SER A 180 -13.64 -15.42 0.43
C SER A 180 -14.17 -14.62 1.66
N THR A 181 -13.35 -13.77 2.28
CA THR A 181 -13.83 -12.81 3.30
C THR A 181 -14.06 -11.42 2.71
N CYS A 182 -15.08 -10.74 3.23
CA CYS A 182 -15.35 -9.34 2.90
C CYS A 182 -14.61 -8.42 3.86
N SER A 183 -14.16 -7.27 3.37
CA SER A 183 -13.62 -6.21 4.22
C SER A 183 -14.69 -5.59 5.11
N LYS A 184 -14.22 -4.87 6.13
CA LYS A 184 -15.01 -3.77 6.70
C LYS A 184 -15.27 -2.73 5.62
N ILE A 185 -16.23 -1.84 5.86
CA ILE A 185 -16.47 -0.71 4.95
C ILE A 185 -15.25 0.22 5.01
N VAL A 186 -14.71 0.55 3.83
CA VAL A 186 -13.54 1.40 3.67
C VAL A 186 -13.97 2.70 3.02
N ARG A 187 -13.59 3.85 3.57
CA ARG A 187 -13.79 5.14 2.91
C ARG A 187 -12.55 5.51 2.11
N SER A 188 -12.74 5.86 0.85
CA SER A 188 -11.66 6.29 -0.05
C SER A 188 -12.19 7.32 -1.03
N ARG A 189 -11.47 8.44 -1.20
CA ARG A 189 -11.79 9.54 -2.15
C ARG A 189 -13.27 9.96 -2.16
N GLY A 190 -13.87 10.07 -0.97
CA GLY A 190 -15.26 10.50 -0.81
C GLY A 190 -16.33 9.41 -1.02
N ARG A 191 -15.94 8.18 -1.35
CA ARG A 191 -16.85 7.03 -1.51
C ARG A 191 -16.58 5.96 -0.46
N TYR A 192 -17.55 5.06 -0.29
CA TYR A 192 -17.44 3.91 0.59
C TYR A 192 -17.33 2.64 -0.24
N PHE A 193 -16.50 1.70 0.21
CA PHE A 193 -16.16 0.47 -0.49
C PHE A 193 -16.32 -0.74 0.41
N LEU A 194 -16.74 -1.85 -0.20
CA LEU A 194 -16.71 -3.19 0.38
C LEU A 194 -15.92 -4.09 -0.57
N LEU A 195 -14.85 -4.70 -0.08
CA LEU A 195 -13.87 -5.44 -0.89
C LEU A 195 -13.94 -6.94 -0.57
N ARG A 196 -13.62 -7.79 -1.54
CA ARG A 196 -13.50 -9.23 -1.36
C ARG A 196 -12.44 -9.81 -2.28
N LEU A 197 -11.52 -10.61 -1.74
CA LEU A 197 -10.56 -11.37 -2.54
C LEU A 197 -11.25 -12.53 -3.26
N ASP A 198 -10.93 -12.72 -4.54
CA ASP A 198 -11.44 -13.82 -5.38
C ASP A 198 -10.46 -15.02 -5.44
#